data_AF-A0A7V3X2E6-F1
#
_entry.id   AF-A0A7V3X2E6-F1
#
_cell.length_a   1.000
_cell.length_b   1.000
_cell.length_c   1.000
_cell.angle_alpha   90.00
_cell.angle_beta   90.00
_cell.angle_gamma   90.00
#
_symmetry.space_group_name_H-M   'P 1'
#
loop_
_entity.id
_entity.type
_entity.pdbx_description
1 polymer ?
#
loop_
_entity_poly.entity_id
_entity_poly.type
_entity_poly.pdbx_seq_one_letter_code
_entity_poly.pdbx_strand_id
1 'polypeptide(L)' 'MRNVFDAISEFGHDEDFDPVPTEEFVPTDAPAGSRAKLEVLAERVRKGLPLWHPLDRSDYSGLTGAVEPRD' A
#
# COMPACT_ATOMS: atom_id res chain seq x y z
N MET A 1 32.22 20.32 1.67
CA MET A 1 31.48 19.74 0.54
C MET A 1 30.49 18.75 1.14
N ARG A 2 29.18 19.01 1.10
CA ARG A 2 28.17 18.04 1.56
C ARG A 2 28.02 16.97 0.49
N ASN A 3 28.16 15.71 0.87
CA ASN A 3 27.99 14.58 -0.04
C ASN A 3 26.52 14.09 -0.01
N VAL A 4 26.19 13.16 -0.91
CA VAL A 4 24.83 12.62 -1.03
C VAL A 4 24.36 11.87 0.22
N PHE A 5 25.25 11.19 0.95
CA PHE A 5 24.93 10.51 2.20
C PHE A 5 24.62 11.50 3.32
N ASP A 6 25.37 12.60 3.42
CA ASP A 6 25.10 13.66 4.41
C ASP A 6 23.69 14.24 4.21
N ALA A 7 23.28 14.42 2.94
CA ALA A 7 21.94 14.90 2.61
C ALA A 7 20.86 13.86 2.95
N ILE A 8 21.07 12.58 2.62
CA ILE A 8 20.13 11.50 2.97
C ILE A 8 19.94 11.39 4.49
N SER A 9 21.02 11.44 5.27
CA SER A 9 20.91 11.47 6.74
C SER A 9 20.21 12.72 7.27
N GLU A 10 20.46 13.90 6.68
CA GLU A 10 19.86 15.17 7.14
C GLU A 10 18.35 15.27 6.86
N PHE A 11 17.90 14.77 5.71
CA PHE A 11 16.49 14.82 5.31
C PHE A 11 15.69 13.58 5.71
N GLY A 12 16.36 12.57 6.27
CA GLY A 12 15.77 11.31 6.69
C GLY A 12 15.77 10.27 5.57
N HIS A 13 15.94 9.02 5.99
CA HIS A 13 15.81 7.82 5.17
C HIS A 13 14.76 6.91 5.79
N ASP A 14 14.20 6.01 5.00
CA ASP A 14 13.15 5.07 5.41
C ASP A 14 13.67 3.88 6.22
N GLU A 15 14.98 3.76 6.47
CA GLU A 15 15.55 2.61 7.19
C GLU A 15 14.98 2.40 8.60
N ASP A 16 14.51 3.47 9.26
CA ASP A 16 13.88 3.41 10.60
C ASP A 16 12.34 3.50 10.55
N PHE A 17 11.74 3.54 9.35
CA PHE A 17 10.29 3.61 9.22
C PHE A 17 9.66 2.27 9.58
N ASP A 18 8.98 2.23 10.72
CA ASP A 18 8.18 1.08 11.16
C ASP A 18 6.70 1.48 11.23
N PRO A 19 5.86 1.03 10.28
CA PRO A 19 4.45 1.41 10.26
C PRO A 19 3.69 0.76 11.43
N VAL A 20 2.97 1.58 12.21
CA VAL A 20 2.25 1.11 13.39
C VAL A 20 0.75 0.98 13.08
N PRO A 21 0.12 -0.18 13.34
CA PRO A 21 -1.33 -0.31 13.19
C PRO A 21 -2.07 0.56 14.19
N THR A 22 -3.06 1.30 13.71
CA THR A 22 -4.01 2.07 14.54
C THR A 22 -5.41 1.48 14.40
N GLU A 23 -6.40 2.06 15.09
CA GLU A 23 -7.81 1.68 14.94
C GLU A 23 -8.34 1.87 13.49
N GLU A 24 -7.67 2.71 12.69
CA GLU A 24 -8.02 2.92 11.28
C GLU A 24 -7.47 1.82 10.36
N PHE A 25 -6.61 0.93 10.86
CA PHE A 25 -6.03 -0.16 10.10
C PHE A 25 -7.03 -1.34 9.96
N VAL A 26 -8.03 -1.13 9.12
CA VAL A 26 -9.09 -2.12 8.84
C VAL A 26 -8.81 -2.90 7.54
N PRO A 27 -9.27 -4.16 7.44
CA PRO A 27 -9.15 -4.94 6.21
C PRO A 27 -9.97 -4.35 5.07
N THR A 28 -9.57 -4.64 3.84
CA THR A 28 -10.36 -4.38 2.64
C THR A 28 -10.61 -5.65 1.84
N ASP A 29 -11.85 -5.78 1.37
CA ASP A 29 -12.28 -6.86 0.48
C ASP A 29 -12.19 -6.46 -1.02
N ALA A 30 -11.58 -5.31 -1.31
CA ALA A 30 -11.42 -4.84 -2.68
C ALA A 30 -10.60 -5.84 -3.51
N PRO A 31 -11.00 -6.12 -4.77
CA PRO A 31 -10.31 -7.07 -5.64
C PRO A 31 -8.84 -6.71 -5.86
N ALA A 32 -7.98 -7.74 -5.98
CA ALA A 32 -6.59 -7.55 -6.38
C ALA A 32 -6.49 -6.77 -7.70
N GLY A 33 -5.61 -5.77 -7.74
CA GLY A 33 -5.39 -4.92 -8.92
C GLY A 33 -6.52 -3.91 -9.22
N SER A 34 -7.64 -3.92 -8.48
CA SER A 34 -8.70 -2.94 -8.67
C SER A 34 -8.28 -1.54 -8.24
N ARG A 35 -8.90 -0.52 -8.85
CA ARG A 35 -8.72 0.88 -8.45
C ARG A 35 -9.02 1.10 -6.97
N ALA A 36 -10.11 0.50 -6.47
CA ALA A 36 -10.52 0.59 -5.07
C ALA A 36 -9.44 0.04 -4.11
N LYS A 37 -8.84 -1.12 -4.44
CA LYS A 37 -7.74 -1.68 -3.63
C LYS A 37 -6.54 -0.74 -3.62
N LEU A 38 -6.17 -0.19 -4.77
CA LEU A 38 -5.05 0.76 -4.88
C LEU A 38 -5.30 2.04 -4.06
N GLU A 39 -6.52 2.54 -4.02
CA GLU A 39 -6.88 3.71 -3.22
C GLU A 39 -6.73 3.44 -1.71
N VAL A 40 -7.20 2.30 -1.22
CA VAL A 40 -7.03 1.90 0.19
C VAL A 40 -5.55 1.76 0.55
N LEU A 41 -4.76 1.09 -0.29
CA LEU A 41 -3.33 0.90 -0.04
C LEU A 41 -2.56 2.23 -0.06
N ALA A 42 -2.89 3.13 -1.00
CA ALA A 42 -2.31 4.46 -1.05
C ALA A 42 -2.62 5.28 0.22
N GLU A 43 -3.85 5.16 0.74
CA GLU A 43 -4.24 5.86 1.95
C GLU A 43 -3.51 5.33 3.20
N ARG A 44 -3.29 4.01 3.28
CA ARG A 44 -2.47 3.42 4.36
C ARG A 44 -1.06 3.98 4.36
N VAL A 45 -0.43 4.09 3.20
CA VAL A 45 0.91 4.71 3.06
C VAL A 45 0.92 6.15 3.54
N ARG A 46 -0.08 6.96 3.12
CA ARG A 46 -0.17 8.38 3.56
C ARG A 46 -0.33 8.52 5.07
N LYS A 47 -0.99 7.56 5.72
CA LYS A 47 -1.22 7.53 7.17
C LYS A 47 -0.08 6.87 7.96
N GLY A 48 0.93 6.33 7.29
CA GLY A 48 2.00 5.56 7.94
C GLY A 48 1.54 4.22 8.53
N LEU A 49 0.43 3.66 8.02
CA LEU A 49 -0.09 2.36 8.44
C LEU A 49 0.61 1.22 7.70
N PRO A 50 0.58 -0.01 8.23
CA PRO A 50 1.06 -1.17 7.50
C PRO A 50 0.32 -1.31 6.17
N LEU A 51 1.05 -1.66 5.11
CA LEU A 51 0.48 -1.73 3.77
C LEU A 51 -0.60 -2.83 3.68
N TRP A 52 -0.31 -4.00 4.22
CA TRP A 52 -1.15 -5.21 4.09
C TRP A 52 -1.77 -5.60 5.42
N HIS A 53 -3.10 -5.65 5.46
CA HIS A 53 -3.81 -6.22 6.60
C HIS A 53 -3.87 -7.75 6.45
N PRO A 54 -3.67 -8.57 7.51
CA PRO A 54 -3.72 -10.04 7.39
C PRO A 54 -5.06 -10.59 6.90
N LEU A 55 -6.14 -9.85 7.17
CA LEU A 55 -7.50 -10.14 6.70
C LEU A 55 -7.89 -9.40 5.42
N ASP A 56 -6.94 -8.76 4.73
CA ASP A 56 -7.22 -8.28 3.38
C ASP A 56 -7.53 -9.48 2.47
N ARG A 57 -8.45 -9.26 1.53
CA ARG A 57 -8.71 -10.23 0.47
C ARG A 57 -7.42 -10.62 -0.25
N SER A 58 -7.16 -11.92 -0.32
CA SER A 58 -5.95 -12.52 -0.90
C SER A 58 -6.21 -13.40 -2.12
N ASP A 59 -7.49 -13.61 -2.47
CA ASP A 59 -7.89 -14.48 -3.58
C ASP A 59 -8.70 -13.75 -4.66
N TYR A 60 -8.93 -14.47 -5.76
CA TYR A 60 -9.73 -14.01 -6.91
C TYR A 60 -11.17 -14.55 -6.89
N SER A 61 -11.65 -15.08 -5.75
CA SER A 61 -12.96 -15.76 -5.65
C SER A 61 -14.15 -14.83 -5.97
N GLY A 62 -14.97 -15.20 -6.95
CA GLY A 62 -16.10 -14.36 -7.35
C GLY A 62 -15.72 -13.08 -8.10
N LEU A 63 -14.47 -12.94 -8.57
CA LEU A 63 -14.12 -11.90 -9.53
C LEU A 63 -14.52 -12.34 -10.94
N THR A 64 -15.42 -11.59 -11.53
CA THR A 64 -15.71 -11.68 -12.96
C THR A 64 -14.81 -10.68 -13.69
N GLY A 65 -13.77 -11.17 -14.37
CA GLY A 65 -12.98 -10.33 -15.26
C GLY A 65 -13.80 -9.97 -16.50
N ALA A 66 -13.88 -8.68 -16.82
CA ALA A 66 -14.31 -8.27 -18.15
C ALA A 66 -13.19 -8.66 -19.13
N VAL A 67 -13.42 -9.68 -19.95
CA VAL A 67 -12.56 -9.96 -21.10
C VAL A 67 -12.97 -8.94 -22.16
N GLU A 68 -12.24 -7.83 -22.24
CA GLU A 68 -12.30 -6.99 -23.44
C GLU A 68 -11.44 -7.64 -24.52
N PRO A 69 -12.03 -8.11 -25.64
CA PRO A 69 -11.25 -8.55 -26.78
C PRO A 69 -10.36 -7.40 -27.25
N ARG A 70 -9.09 -7.69 -27.50
CA ARG A 70 -8.24 -6.76 -28.24
C ARG A 70 -8.60 -6.93 -29.72
N ASP A 71 -9.02 -5.84 -30.35
CA ASP A 71 -9.14 -5.75 -31.82
C ASP A 71 -7.77 -5.89 -32.50
#